data_AF-A0A1I1Z972-F1
#
_entry.id   AF-A0A1I1Z972-F1
#
_cell.length_a   1.000
_cell.length_b   1.000
_cell.length_c   1.000
_cell.angle_alpha   90.00
_cell.angle_beta   90.00
_cell.angle_gamma   90.00
#
_symmetry.space_group_name_H-M   'P 1'
#
loop_
_entity.id
_entity.type
_entity.pdbx_description
1 polymer ?
#
loop_
_entity_poly.entity_id
_entity_poly.type
_entity_poly.pdbx_seq_one_letter_code
_entity_poly.pdbx_strand_id
1 'polypeptide(L)'
;MDWRLTFGGEDVGWEGALATIVEEPEAQVFTVLYDVSSEDEQELDRWEGSDLGLHKKLRLRIHTLDGPTLAWLYVLDAYEGGLPSARYLGLIAEAAERAGAPNDYVTKLRTLPCSNTGPAR
;
A
#
# COMPACT_ATOMS: atom_id res chain seq x y z
N MET A 1 -7.30 -15.64 5.54
CA MET A 1 -5.99 -15.21 5.04
C MET A 1 -5.86 -13.78 5.47
N ASP A 2 -4.80 -13.53 6.21
CA ASP A 2 -4.51 -12.28 6.88
C ASP A 2 -3.33 -11.62 6.15
N TRP A 3 -3.19 -10.30 6.26
CA TRP A 3 -2.28 -9.53 5.43
C TRP A 3 -1.45 -8.57 6.26
N ARG A 4 -0.17 -8.42 5.91
CA ARG A 4 0.72 -7.41 6.48
C ARG A 4 1.15 -6.42 5.41
N LEU A 5 1.16 -5.14 5.78
CA LEU A 5 1.81 -4.07 5.02
C LEU A 5 3.33 -4.24 5.06
N THR A 6 3.95 -4.21 3.90
CA THR A 6 5.39 -4.22 3.74
C THR A 6 5.81 -3.33 2.58
N PHE A 7 7.11 -3.34 2.25
CA PHE A 7 7.67 -2.59 1.15
C PHE A 7 8.50 -3.51 0.26
N GLY A 8 8.54 -3.21 -1.03
CA GLY A 8 9.24 -4.00 -2.02
C GLY A 8 9.65 -3.19 -3.24
N GLY A 9 10.40 -3.83 -4.15
CA GLY A 9 10.73 -3.24 -5.44
C GLY A 9 11.63 -1.99 -5.36
N GLU A 10 12.57 -1.94 -4.42
CA GLU A 10 13.57 -0.85 -4.34
C GLU A 10 14.32 -0.64 -5.67
N ASP A 11 14.55 -1.72 -6.42
CA ASP A 11 15.21 -1.68 -7.73
C ASP A 11 14.29 -1.20 -8.88
N VAL A 12 12.99 -1.02 -8.61
CA VAL A 12 11.96 -0.68 -9.59
C VAL A 12 11.29 0.66 -9.28
N GLY A 13 11.32 1.08 -8.02
CA GLY A 13 10.77 2.35 -7.54
C GLY A 13 11.68 3.54 -7.81
N TRP A 14 11.07 4.69 -8.06
CA TRP A 14 11.80 5.95 -8.35
C TRP A 14 12.23 6.70 -7.08
N GLU A 15 11.68 6.35 -5.91
CA GLU A 15 11.94 6.99 -4.62
C GLU A 15 12.12 5.97 -3.46
N GLY A 16 12.68 4.80 -3.75
CA GLY A 16 12.85 3.70 -2.78
C GLY A 16 11.73 2.67 -2.87
N ALA A 17 11.65 1.82 -1.84
CA ALA A 17 10.70 0.70 -1.83
C ALA A 17 9.24 1.18 -1.78
N LEU A 18 8.40 0.58 -2.61
CA LEU A 18 6.97 0.89 -2.76
C LEU A 18 6.13 0.06 -1.78
N ALA A 19 4.99 0.59 -1.35
CA ALA A 19 4.10 -0.11 -0.42
C ALA A 19 3.43 -1.32 -1.11
N THR A 20 3.37 -2.45 -0.41
CA THR A 20 2.68 -3.67 -0.87
C THR A 20 2.20 -4.48 0.33
N ILE A 21 1.48 -5.57 0.08
CA ILE A 21 1.00 -6.49 1.11
C ILE A 21 1.47 -7.91 0.84
N VAL A 22 1.73 -8.63 1.93
CA VAL A 22 2.06 -10.06 1.90
C VAL A 22 1.14 -10.83 2.84
N GLU A 23 0.91 -12.11 2.54
CA GLU A 23 0.14 -12.98 3.42
C GLU A 23 0.92 -13.20 4.73
N GLU A 24 0.28 -12.92 5.86
CA GLU A 24 0.84 -13.17 7.18
C GLU A 24 -0.29 -13.46 8.17
N PRO A 25 -0.34 -14.65 8.79
CA PRO A 25 -1.35 -14.99 9.78
C PRO A 25 -1.39 -13.98 10.93
N GLU A 26 -2.59 -13.65 11.41
CA GLU A 26 -2.83 -12.72 12.53
C GLU A 26 -2.47 -11.25 12.24
N ALA A 27 -1.96 -10.94 11.04
CA ALA A 27 -1.66 -9.58 10.62
C ALA A 27 -2.87 -8.87 10.01
N GLN A 28 -2.90 -7.54 10.14
CA GLN A 28 -3.97 -6.72 9.59
C GLN A 28 -3.40 -5.45 8.97
N VAL A 29 -4.05 -5.01 7.88
CA VAL A 29 -3.77 -3.74 7.21
C VAL A 29 -5.01 -2.87 7.30
N PHE A 30 -4.86 -1.67 7.82
CA PHE A 30 -5.93 -0.66 7.73
C PHE A 30 -6.03 -0.19 6.28
N THR A 31 -7.24 -0.15 5.74
CA THR A 31 -7.48 0.19 4.33
C THR A 31 -8.59 1.22 4.21
N VAL A 32 -8.40 2.16 3.28
CA VAL A 32 -9.44 3.09 2.86
C VAL A 32 -10.04 2.56 1.57
N LEU A 33 -11.38 2.44 1.55
CA LEU A 33 -12.11 2.00 0.36
C LEU A 33 -12.62 3.23 -0.39
N TYR A 34 -12.35 3.26 -1.69
CA TYR A 34 -12.89 4.24 -2.61
C TYR A 34 -13.90 3.56 -3.52
N ASP A 35 -15.05 4.21 -3.74
CA ASP A 35 -15.93 3.86 -4.84
C ASP A 35 -15.40 4.54 -6.09
N VAL A 36 -15.16 3.76 -7.14
CA VAL A 36 -14.41 4.16 -8.33
C VAL A 36 -15.21 3.72 -9.55
N SER A 37 -15.35 4.60 -10.54
CA SER A 37 -16.04 4.26 -11.78
C SER A 37 -15.24 3.22 -12.58
N SER A 38 -15.91 2.47 -13.45
CA SER A 38 -15.21 1.49 -14.30
C SER A 38 -14.24 2.12 -15.31
N GLU A 39 -14.36 3.42 -15.61
CA GLU A 39 -13.43 4.17 -16.44
C GLU A 39 -12.18 4.54 -15.64
N ASP A 40 -12.36 5.10 -14.44
CA ASP A 40 -11.26 5.44 -13.53
C ASP A 40 -10.49 4.17 -13.10
N GLU A 41 -11.19 3.03 -12.92
CA GLU A 41 -10.55 1.74 -12.64
C GLU A 41 -9.57 1.33 -13.74
N GLN A 42 -9.93 1.52 -15.02
CA GLN A 42 -9.06 1.23 -16.15
C GLN A 42 -7.92 2.24 -16.27
N GLU A 43 -8.11 3.47 -15.79
CA GLU A 43 -7.02 4.43 -15.65
C GLU A 43 -6.05 4.02 -14.55
N LEU A 44 -6.55 3.60 -13.39
CA LEU A 44 -5.72 3.11 -12.29
C LEU A 44 -4.90 1.88 -12.69
N ASP A 45 -5.50 0.92 -13.42
CA ASP A 45 -4.79 -0.26 -13.94
C ASP A 45 -3.55 0.13 -14.76
N ARG A 46 -3.66 1.18 -15.57
CA ARG A 46 -2.57 1.73 -16.39
C ARG A 46 -1.53 2.47 -15.54
N TRP A 47 -1.98 3.30 -14.59
CA TRP A 47 -1.09 4.05 -13.70
C TRP A 47 -0.24 3.14 -12.79
N GLU A 48 -0.82 2.06 -12.30
CA GLU A 48 -0.12 1.08 -11.44
C GLU A 48 0.82 0.16 -12.24
N GLY A 49 0.89 0.31 -13.57
CA GLY A 49 1.76 -0.50 -14.40
C GLY A 49 1.37 -1.98 -14.41
N SER A 50 0.06 -2.28 -14.29
CA SER A 50 -0.43 -3.66 -14.39
C SER A 50 -0.07 -4.28 -15.74
N ASP A 51 -0.11 -3.49 -16.80
CA ASP A 51 0.29 -3.89 -18.16
C ASP A 51 1.81 -4.16 -18.29
N LEU A 52 2.62 -3.60 -17.39
CA LEU A 52 4.06 -3.80 -17.30
C LEU A 52 4.45 -4.90 -16.30
N GLY A 53 3.46 -5.52 -15.66
CA GLY A 53 3.67 -6.57 -14.66
C GLY A 53 4.23 -6.08 -13.33
N LEU A 54 4.21 -4.76 -13.07
CA LEU A 54 4.75 -4.20 -11.81
C LEU A 54 3.87 -4.55 -10.61
N HIS A 55 2.56 -4.46 -10.79
CA HIS A 55 1.57 -4.84 -9.79
C HIS A 55 0.61 -5.90 -10.33
N LYS A 56 0.23 -6.83 -9.45
CA LYS A 56 -0.87 -7.76 -9.64
C LYS A 56 -2.14 -7.18 -9.03
N LYS A 57 -3.21 -7.14 -9.82
CA LYS A 57 -4.54 -6.77 -9.37
C LYS A 57 -5.23 -7.94 -8.70
N LEU A 58 -5.46 -7.85 -7.39
CA LEU A 58 -6.10 -8.88 -6.57
C LEU A 58 -7.48 -8.43 -6.10
N ARG A 59 -8.46 -9.35 -6.08
CA ARG A 59 -9.78 -9.11 -5.49
C ARG A 59 -9.83 -9.71 -4.09
N LEU A 60 -9.80 -8.87 -3.07
CA LEU A 60 -9.76 -9.31 -1.68
C LEU A 60 -11.02 -8.90 -0.92
N ARG A 61 -11.35 -9.68 0.11
CA ARG A 61 -12.44 -9.37 1.04
C ARG A 61 -11.91 -8.47 2.14
N ILE A 62 -12.49 -7.29 2.27
CA ILE A 62 -12.17 -6.29 3.27
C ILE A 62 -13.28 -6.25 4.30
N HIS A 63 -12.92 -6.35 5.58
CA HIS A 63 -13.87 -6.30 6.68
C HIS A 63 -14.12 -4.84 7.07
N THR A 64 -15.37 -4.40 6.91
CA THR A 64 -15.80 -3.06 7.32
C THR A 64 -16.83 -3.15 8.44
N LEU A 65 -17.16 -2.02 9.07
CA LEU A 65 -18.20 -1.94 10.10
C LEU A 65 -19.59 -2.30 9.56
N ASP A 66 -19.84 -2.04 8.29
CA ASP A 66 -21.11 -2.34 7.59
C ASP A 66 -21.14 -3.76 7.00
N GLY A 67 -20.07 -4.52 7.17
CA GLY A 67 -19.92 -5.88 6.67
C GLY A 67 -18.75 -6.06 5.69
N PRO A 68 -18.50 -7.30 5.25
CA PRO A 68 -17.42 -7.60 4.33
C PRO A 68 -17.74 -7.12 2.90
N THR A 69 -16.80 -6.41 2.28
CA THR A 69 -16.88 -5.90 0.92
C THR A 69 -15.73 -6.46 0.07
N LEU A 70 -15.97 -6.73 -1.21
CA LEU A 70 -14.90 -7.08 -2.15
C LEU A 70 -14.32 -5.81 -2.77
N ALA A 71 -13.01 -5.66 -2.71
CA ALA A 71 -12.28 -4.55 -3.31
C ALA A 71 -11.11 -5.04 -4.15
N TRP A 72 -10.71 -4.24 -5.13
CA TRP A 72 -9.48 -4.42 -5.88
C TRP A 72 -8.31 -3.81 -5.12
N LEU A 73 -7.20 -4.54 -5.06
CA LEU A 73 -5.91 -4.06 -4.54
C LEU A 73 -4.83 -4.33 -5.57
N TYR A 74 -3.85 -3.44 -5.65
CA TYR A 74 -2.64 -3.61 -6.45
C TYR A 74 -1.51 -4.02 -5.52
N VAL A 75 -0.94 -5.20 -5.79
CA VAL A 75 0.11 -5.80 -4.96
C VAL A 75 1.34 -5.96 -5.84
N LEU A 76 2.49 -5.44 -5.39
CA LEU A 76 3.74 -5.52 -6.15
C LEU A 76 4.08 -6.97 -6.49
N ASP A 77 4.44 -7.23 -7.75
CA ASP A 77 5.01 -8.51 -8.18
C ASP A 77 6.53 -8.47 -8.07
N ALA A 78 7.02 -8.21 -6.85
CA ALA A 78 8.43 -8.08 -6.55
C ALA A 78 8.76 -8.72 -5.20
N TYR A 79 10.04 -8.92 -4.94
CA TYR A 79 10.50 -9.40 -3.64
C TYR A 79 10.24 -8.34 -2.56
N GLU A 80 9.76 -8.81 -1.40
CA GLU A 80 9.67 -8.01 -0.17
C GLU A 80 11.08 -7.59 0.27
N GLY A 81 11.23 -6.33 0.65
CA GLY A 81 12.49 -5.76 1.12
C GLY A 81 12.72 -4.33 0.64
N GLY A 82 13.76 -3.72 1.21
CA GLY A 82 14.13 -2.33 0.96
C GLY A 82 13.49 -1.36 1.93
N LEU A 83 13.91 -0.09 1.85
CA LEU A 83 13.43 0.97 2.72
C LEU A 83 12.58 1.97 1.92
N PRO A 84 11.35 2.28 2.36
CA PRO A 84 10.62 3.41 1.79
C PRO A 84 11.35 4.71 2.12
N SER A 85 11.18 5.73 1.29
CA SER A 85 11.66 7.08 1.66
C SER A 85 10.88 7.62 2.87
N ALA A 86 11.54 8.41 3.70
CA ALA A 86 10.91 9.08 4.84
C ALA A 86 9.71 9.95 4.42
N ARG A 87 9.80 10.58 3.24
CA ARG A 87 8.71 11.37 2.64
C ARG A 87 7.50 10.50 2.34
N TYR A 88 7.69 9.38 1.65
CA TYR A 88 6.61 8.49 1.26
C TYR A 88 5.93 7.87 2.49
N LEU A 89 6.73 7.40 3.46
CA LEU A 89 6.21 6.86 4.72
C LEU A 89 5.40 7.91 5.50
N GLY A 90 5.85 9.16 5.53
CA GLY A 90 5.13 10.27 6.12
C GLY A 90 3.76 10.50 5.48
N LEU A 91 3.68 10.46 4.14
CA LEU A 91 2.43 10.60 3.39
C LEU A 91 1.43 9.47 3.70
N ILE A 92 1.91 8.22 3.76
CA ILE A 92 1.05 7.07 4.11
C ILE A 92 0.51 7.23 5.53
N ALA A 93 1.36 7.59 6.49
CA ALA A 93 0.95 7.76 7.88
C ALA A 93 -0.05 8.92 8.06
N GLU A 94 0.16 10.04 7.37
CA GLU A 94 -0.76 11.18 7.38
C GLU A 94 -2.11 10.82 6.75
N ALA A 95 -2.10 10.11 5.61
CA ALA A 95 -3.33 9.66 4.96
C ALA A 95 -4.12 8.69 5.86
N ALA A 96 -3.43 7.75 6.53
CA ALA A 96 -4.05 6.82 7.47
C ALA A 96 -4.68 7.56 8.67
N GLU A 97 -3.96 8.53 9.25
CA GLU A 97 -4.48 9.36 10.35
C GLU A 97 -5.73 10.15 9.94
N ARG A 98 -5.68 10.82 8.77
CA ARG A 98 -6.83 11.56 8.23
C ARG A 98 -8.02 10.66 7.92
N ALA A 99 -7.79 9.41 7.56
CA ALA A 99 -8.82 8.41 7.32
C ALA A 99 -9.38 7.78 8.61
N GLY A 100 -8.88 8.16 9.78
CA GLY A 100 -9.34 7.65 11.07
C GLY A 100 -8.75 6.29 11.45
N ALA A 101 -7.58 5.94 10.93
CA ALA A 101 -6.87 4.75 11.35
C ALA A 101 -6.58 4.78 12.86
N PRO A 102 -6.55 3.61 13.53
CA PRO A 102 -6.17 3.52 14.93
C PRO A 102 -4.80 4.18 15.22
N ASN A 103 -4.70 4.87 16.36
CA ASN A 103 -3.48 5.63 16.71
C ASN A 103 -2.23 4.75 16.79
N ASP A 104 -2.36 3.51 17.26
CA ASP A 104 -1.29 2.52 17.30
C ASP A 104 -0.85 2.10 15.90
N TYR A 105 -1.78 1.97 14.95
CA TYR A 105 -1.47 1.72 13.54
C TYR A 105 -0.68 2.88 12.92
N VAL A 106 -1.13 4.12 13.11
CA VAL A 106 -0.42 5.32 12.61
C VAL A 106 0.96 5.44 13.26
N THR A 107 1.07 5.19 14.56
CA THR A 107 2.34 5.19 15.28
C THR A 107 3.28 4.13 14.72
N LYS A 108 2.79 2.91 14.49
CA LYS A 108 3.56 1.83 13.86
C LYS A 108 4.13 2.28 12.52
N LEU A 109 3.31 2.85 11.64
CA LEU A 109 3.75 3.39 10.35
C LEU A 109 4.89 4.41 10.51
N ARG A 110 4.73 5.40 11.40
CA ARG A 110 5.74 6.46 11.64
C ARG A 110 7.06 5.93 12.19
N THR A 111 7.05 4.75 12.82
CA THR A 111 8.25 4.11 13.39
C THR A 111 8.94 3.12 12.45
N LEU A 112 8.38 2.87 11.25
CA LEU A 112 9.02 1.95 10.31
C LEU A 112 10.37 2.50 9.84
N PRO A 113 11.38 1.63 9.65
CA PRO A 113 12.65 2.03 9.05
C PRO A 113 12.43 2.68 7.68
N CYS A 114 13.10 3.80 7.42
CA CYS A 114 13.04 4.51 6.15
C CYS A 114 14.41 5.04 5.73
N SER A 115 14.56 5.30 4.44
CA SER A 115 15.75 5.94 3.86
C SER A 115 15.55 7.45 3.77
N ASN A 116 16.64 8.21 3.93
CA ASN A 116 16.61 9.68 3.84
C ASN A 116 16.78 10.20 2.39
N THR A 117 16.55 9.35 1.39
CA THR A 117 16.55 9.72 -0.03
C THR A 117 15.31 10.58 -0.31
N GLY A 118 15.42 11.89 -0.04
CA GLY A 118 14.64 12.90 -0.75
C GLY A 118 15.12 13.00 -2.21
N PRO A 119 14.35 13.62 -3.12
CA PRO A 119 14.77 13.76 -4.51
C PRO A 119 16.15 14.41 -4.54
N ALA A 120 17.09 13.79 -5.28
CA ALA A 120 18.35 14.43 -5.59
C ALA A 120 18.03 15.77 -6.26
N ARG A 121 18.39 16.85 -5.58
CA ARG A 121 18.14 18.21 -6.00
C ARG A 121 18.85 18.54 -7.32
#